data_AF-A0A016UKV6-F1
#
_entry.id   AF-A0A016UKV6-F1
#
_cell.length_a   1.000
_cell.length_b   1.000
_cell.length_c   1.000
_cell.angle_alpha   90.00
_cell.angle_beta   90.00
_cell.angle_gamma   90.00
#
_symmetry.space_group_name_H-M   'P 1'
#
loop_
_entity.id
_entity.type
_entity.pdbx_description
1 polymer ?
#
loop_
_entity_poly.entity_id
_entity_poly.type
_entity_poly.pdbx_seq_one_letter_code
_entity_poly.pdbx_strand_id
1 'polypeptide(L)'
;MDFIYNITRVLYPSIYLNGKKSSEQNFRFIRALLKETRRVANAQQRRLNYYVYTKFEYDPYKSYDWFYGKDDICNTMKLPGDLAGSGLVLWSTSKDMKKRCANIAQFVKRSLGPFLLTIRKQSNDCRRIMCSGNGNCVLKKPLKKCYKAMKNLNNYICQCDRGYEEPYCSKKVKKGYLETNRVF
;
A
#
# COMPACT_ATOMS: atom_id res chain seq x y z
N MET A 1 -11.56 7.34 -20.30
CA MET A 1 -10.34 8.02 -19.77
C MET A 1 -9.05 7.39 -20.32
N ASP A 2 -9.13 6.67 -21.44
CA ASP A 2 -8.04 5.78 -21.87
C ASP A 2 -6.79 6.55 -22.29
N PHE A 3 -6.98 7.77 -22.80
CA PHE A 3 -5.88 8.67 -23.14
C PHE A 3 -4.96 8.95 -21.94
N ILE A 4 -5.51 9.15 -20.73
CA ILE A 4 -4.74 9.42 -19.52
C ILE A 4 -3.94 8.18 -19.13
N TYR A 5 -4.60 7.02 -19.07
CA TYR A 5 -3.96 5.79 -18.61
C TYR A 5 -2.89 5.30 -19.59
N ASN A 6 -3.09 5.51 -20.90
CA ASN A 6 -2.13 5.12 -21.92
C ASN A 6 -0.79 5.86 -21.80
N ILE A 7 -0.79 7.12 -21.37
CA ILE A 7 0.44 7.90 -21.13
C ILE A 7 0.99 7.77 -19.70
N THR A 8 0.15 7.38 -18.73
CA THR A 8 0.50 7.36 -17.30
C THR A 8 1.46 6.25 -16.94
N ARG A 9 2.63 6.52 -16.36
CA ARG A 9 3.62 5.47 -15.99
C ARG A 9 3.37 4.85 -14.61
N VAL A 10 2.68 5.57 -13.74
CA VAL A 10 2.42 5.21 -12.34
C VAL A 10 1.10 5.83 -11.89
N LEU A 11 0.28 5.12 -11.11
CA LEU A 11 -0.93 5.69 -10.51
C LEU A 11 -0.68 6.15 -9.08
N TYR A 12 -1.35 7.23 -8.67
CA TYR A 12 -1.22 7.82 -7.34
C TYR A 12 -2.59 7.97 -6.65
N PRO A 13 -3.27 6.87 -6.32
CA PRO A 13 -4.54 6.93 -5.60
C PRO A 13 -4.38 7.60 -4.24
N SER A 14 -5.33 8.46 -3.87
CA SER A 14 -5.38 9.08 -2.53
C SER A 14 -6.41 8.37 -1.66
N ILE A 15 -6.02 8.04 -0.43
CA ILE A 15 -6.87 7.34 0.55
C ILE A 15 -6.99 8.12 1.87
N TYR A 16 -6.99 9.44 1.79
CA TYR A 16 -7.04 10.32 2.95
C TYR A 16 -8.30 10.09 3.79
N LEU A 17 -8.11 10.01 5.11
CA LEU A 17 -9.18 9.94 6.09
C LEU A 17 -9.35 11.30 6.75
N ASN A 18 -10.56 11.59 7.22
CA ASN A 18 -10.94 12.88 7.83
C ASN A 18 -11.58 12.74 9.22
N GLY A 19 -11.56 11.54 9.79
CA GLY A 19 -12.07 11.26 11.14
C GLY A 19 -13.60 11.28 11.28
N LYS A 20 -14.36 11.46 10.19
CA LYS A 20 -15.84 11.49 10.21
C LYS A 20 -16.50 10.11 10.11
N LYS A 21 -15.70 9.07 9.89
CA LYS A 21 -16.16 7.70 9.59
C LYS A 21 -15.47 6.72 10.54
N SER A 22 -16.14 5.63 10.85
CA SER A 22 -15.55 4.58 11.69
C SER A 22 -14.40 3.87 10.97
N SER A 23 -13.49 3.23 11.72
CA SER A 23 -12.38 2.46 11.15
C SER A 23 -12.84 1.36 10.18
N GLU A 24 -14.04 0.80 10.40
CA GLU A 24 -14.63 -0.19 9.48
C GLU A 24 -15.09 0.45 8.16
N GLN A 25 -15.72 1.61 8.23
CA GLN A 25 -16.10 2.37 7.03
C GLN A 25 -14.86 2.81 6.26
N ASN A 26 -13.82 3.27 6.96
CA ASN A 26 -12.52 3.62 6.36
C ASN A 26 -11.88 2.42 5.66
N PHE A 27 -11.87 1.25 6.30
CA PHE A 27 -11.41 0.00 5.68
C PHE A 27 -12.15 -0.30 4.37
N ARG A 28 -13.48 -0.21 4.37
CA ARG A 28 -14.30 -0.49 3.17
C ARG A 28 -14.01 0.52 2.05
N PHE A 29 -13.88 1.81 2.39
CA PHE A 29 -13.52 2.88 1.46
C PHE A 29 -12.16 2.62 0.80
N ILE A 30 -11.11 2.42 1.61
CA ILE A 30 -9.75 2.17 1.13
C ILE A 30 -9.71 0.92 0.26
N ARG A 31 -10.36 -0.16 0.71
CA ARG A 31 -10.44 -1.41 -0.05
C ARG A 31 -11.10 -1.20 -1.42
N ALA A 32 -12.19 -0.44 -1.50
CA ALA A 32 -12.86 -0.18 -2.77
C ALA A 32 -11.96 0.61 -3.74
N LEU A 33 -11.30 1.65 -3.24
CA LEU A 33 -10.43 2.50 -4.05
C LEU A 33 -9.20 1.75 -4.57
N LEU A 34 -8.56 0.93 -3.72
CA LEU A 34 -7.41 0.12 -4.12
C LEU A 34 -7.79 -1.02 -5.09
N LYS A 35 -8.97 -1.63 -4.92
CA LYS A 35 -9.51 -2.60 -5.88
C LYS A 35 -9.70 -1.96 -7.25
N GLU A 36 -10.26 -0.75 -7.30
CA GLU A 36 -10.44 -0.04 -8.55
C GLU A 36 -9.10 0.38 -9.17
N THR A 37 -8.17 0.86 -8.36
CA THR A 37 -6.80 1.18 -8.81
C THR A 37 -6.14 -0.04 -9.44
N ARG A 38 -6.23 -1.20 -8.79
CA ARG A 38 -5.69 -2.46 -9.32
C ARG A 38 -6.39 -2.90 -10.59
N ARG A 39 -7.72 -2.75 -10.68
CA ARG A 39 -8.48 -3.05 -11.90
C ARG A 39 -8.00 -2.20 -13.07
N VAL A 40 -7.84 -0.89 -12.87
CA VAL A 40 -7.31 0.03 -13.88
C VAL A 40 -5.88 -0.32 -14.28
N ALA A 41 -5.02 -0.62 -13.31
CA ALA A 41 -3.63 -1.02 -13.56
C ALA A 41 -3.53 -2.31 -14.38
N ASN A 42 -4.35 -3.32 -14.06
CA ASN A 42 -4.38 -4.60 -14.76
C ASN A 42 -5.00 -4.50 -16.17
N ALA A 43 -5.88 -3.52 -16.41
CA ALA A 43 -6.45 -3.27 -17.74
C ALA A 43 -5.45 -2.63 -18.72
N GLN A 44 -4.31 -2.13 -18.25
CA GLN A 44 -3.30 -1.52 -19.12
C GLN A 44 -2.47 -2.58 -19.82
N GLN A 45 -2.07 -2.29 -21.07
CA GLN A 45 -1.21 -3.18 -21.86
C GLN A 45 0.17 -3.39 -21.20
N ARG A 46 0.66 -2.35 -20.50
CA ARG A 46 1.92 -2.35 -19.77
C ARG A 46 1.69 -2.45 -18.28
N ARG A 47 2.65 -3.03 -17.58
CA ARG A 47 2.64 -3.09 -16.11
C ARG A 47 2.63 -1.68 -15.52
N LEU A 48 1.58 -1.35 -14.78
CA LEU A 48 1.50 -0.14 -13.96
C LEU A 48 1.66 -0.45 -12.49
N ASN A 49 2.60 0.25 -11.88
CA ASN A 49 2.73 0.32 -10.43
C ASN A 49 1.86 1.47 -9.90
N TYR A 50 1.52 1.40 -8.63
CA TYR A 50 0.81 2.49 -7.97
C TYR A 50 1.32 2.73 -6.55
N TYR A 51 1.50 4.00 -6.21
CA TYR A 51 1.97 4.44 -4.91
C TYR A 51 0.86 5.22 -4.23
N VAL A 52 0.46 4.73 -3.07
CA VAL A 52 -0.77 5.18 -2.43
C VAL A 52 -0.48 6.40 -1.57
N TYR A 53 -1.12 7.52 -1.88
CA TYR A 53 -1.06 8.73 -1.08
C TYR A 53 -1.93 8.56 0.16
N THR A 54 -1.31 8.70 1.34
CA THR A 54 -2.04 8.74 2.61
C THR A 54 -1.48 9.83 3.52
N LYS A 55 -2.36 10.39 4.36
CA LYS A 55 -1.93 11.14 5.55
C LYS A 55 -1.61 10.16 6.67
N PHE A 56 -1.23 10.72 7.81
CA PHE A 56 -1.14 10.04 9.10
C PHE A 56 -1.93 10.78 10.19
N GLU A 57 -2.71 11.77 9.79
CA GLU A 57 -3.51 12.69 10.61
C GLU A 57 -4.87 12.92 9.95
N TYR A 58 -5.92 13.05 10.76
CA TYR A 58 -7.29 13.20 10.26
C TYR A 58 -7.56 14.62 9.74
N ASP A 59 -7.23 15.64 10.55
CA ASP A 59 -7.41 17.05 10.15
C ASP A 59 -6.34 17.99 10.76
N PRO A 60 -5.21 18.20 10.08
CA PRO A 60 -4.14 19.09 10.55
C PRO A 60 -4.53 20.57 10.62
N TYR A 61 -5.65 20.95 10.01
CA TYR A 61 -6.11 22.33 9.99
C TYR A 61 -6.87 22.71 11.26
N LYS A 62 -7.39 21.71 11.98
CA LYS A 62 -8.21 21.89 13.20
C LYS A 62 -7.52 21.43 14.47
N SER A 63 -6.75 20.35 14.41
CA SER A 63 -6.00 19.83 15.55
C SER A 63 -4.59 19.44 15.13
N TYR A 64 -3.64 19.70 16.03
CA TYR A 64 -2.21 19.44 15.82
C TYR A 64 -1.76 18.07 16.34
N ASP A 65 -2.65 17.32 16.98
CA ASP A 65 -2.38 16.02 17.63
C ASP A 65 -3.40 14.92 17.28
N TRP A 66 -4.36 15.21 16.39
CA TRP A 66 -5.37 14.25 15.95
C TRP A 66 -4.86 13.34 14.83
N PHE A 67 -3.99 12.41 15.23
CA PHE A 67 -3.40 11.40 14.37
C PHE A 67 -4.29 10.17 14.18
N TYR A 68 -4.00 9.37 13.15
CA TYR A 68 -4.71 8.13 12.90
C TYR A 68 -4.61 7.16 14.09
N GLY A 69 -5.75 6.57 14.45
CA GLY A 69 -5.81 5.50 15.44
C GLY A 69 -5.16 4.20 14.94
N LYS A 70 -4.93 3.26 15.85
CA LYS A 70 -4.26 1.97 15.56
C LYS A 70 -4.87 1.19 14.39
N ASP A 71 -6.20 1.23 14.25
CA ASP A 71 -6.91 0.52 13.18
C ASP A 71 -6.77 1.24 11.84
N ASP A 72 -6.87 2.56 11.83
CA ASP A 72 -6.70 3.37 10.62
C ASP A 72 -5.24 3.41 10.15
N ILE A 73 -4.25 3.34 11.06
CA ILE A 73 -2.86 3.07 10.69
C ILE A 73 -2.77 1.72 9.96
N CYS A 74 -3.43 0.67 10.44
CA CYS A 74 -3.44 -0.61 9.73
C CYS A 74 -4.10 -0.47 8.35
N ASN A 75 -5.30 0.12 8.30
CA ASN A 75 -6.07 0.30 7.09
C ASN A 75 -5.33 1.11 6.03
N THR A 76 -4.54 2.12 6.42
CA THR A 76 -3.87 3.03 5.48
C THR A 76 -2.43 2.62 5.14
N MET A 77 -1.73 1.95 6.06
CA MET A 77 -0.31 1.65 5.88
C MET A 77 -0.05 0.19 5.45
N LYS A 78 -0.87 -0.76 5.91
CA LYS A 78 -0.68 -2.19 5.56
C LYS A 78 -1.53 -2.62 4.37
N LEU A 79 -2.80 -2.23 4.37
CA LEU A 79 -3.76 -2.68 3.34
C LEU A 79 -3.32 -2.36 1.90
N PRO A 80 -2.65 -1.22 1.61
CA PRO A 80 -2.06 -0.99 0.29
C PRO A 80 -1.12 -2.09 -0.17
N GLY A 81 -0.17 -2.52 0.66
CA GLY A 81 0.75 -3.61 0.31
C GLY A 81 0.01 -4.94 0.10
N ASP A 82 -0.95 -5.24 0.97
CA ASP A 82 -1.79 -6.44 0.86
C ASP A 82 -2.59 -6.50 -0.45
N LEU A 83 -2.89 -5.35 -1.06
CA LEU A 83 -3.68 -5.22 -2.28
C LEU A 83 -2.86 -4.96 -3.54
N ALA A 84 -1.53 -5.15 -3.50
CA ALA A 84 -0.58 -4.96 -4.61
C ALA A 84 -0.09 -3.52 -4.85
N GLY A 85 -0.19 -2.66 -3.85
CA GLY A 85 0.43 -1.33 -3.87
C GLY A 85 1.94 -1.42 -3.79
N SER A 86 2.64 -0.66 -4.63
CA SER A 86 4.11 -0.68 -4.72
C SER A 86 4.79 0.17 -3.64
N GLY A 87 4.04 1.01 -2.93
CA GLY A 87 4.54 1.80 -1.83
C GLY A 87 3.52 2.83 -1.34
N LEU A 88 3.95 3.62 -0.36
CA LEU A 88 3.16 4.68 0.26
C LEU A 88 3.84 6.03 0.04
N VAL A 89 3.05 7.06 -0.18
CA VAL A 89 3.49 8.45 -0.07
C VAL A 89 2.79 9.06 1.15
N LEU A 90 3.56 9.28 2.21
CA LEU A 90 3.08 9.94 3.43
C LEU A 90 3.08 11.44 3.20
N TRP A 91 1.89 12.05 3.25
CA TRP A 91 1.72 13.47 2.99
C TRP A 91 1.14 14.19 4.21
N SER A 92 1.63 15.41 4.43
CA SER A 92 1.09 16.38 5.39
C SER A 92 1.12 17.77 4.76
N THR A 93 0.23 18.65 5.21
CA THR A 93 0.25 20.07 4.81
C THR A 93 1.45 20.79 5.43
N SER A 94 1.89 21.91 4.85
CA SER A 94 2.90 22.79 5.47
C SER A 94 2.32 23.74 6.52
N LYS A 95 0.98 23.87 6.60
CA LYS A 95 0.31 24.78 7.54
C LYS A 95 0.74 24.52 8.98
N ASP A 96 1.14 25.59 9.68
CA ASP A 96 1.57 25.56 11.08
C ASP A 96 2.60 24.46 11.42
N MET A 97 3.45 24.07 10.45
CA MET A 97 4.37 22.93 10.63
C MET A 97 5.26 23.08 11.88
N LYS A 98 5.78 24.29 12.14
CA LYS A 98 6.58 24.57 13.35
C LYS A 98 5.85 24.20 14.65
N LYS A 99 4.53 24.37 14.71
CA LYS A 99 3.70 24.02 15.89
C LYS A 99 3.37 22.53 15.96
N ARG A 100 3.39 21.82 14.83
CA ARG A 100 3.05 20.39 14.73
C ARG A 100 4.27 19.47 14.81
N CYS A 101 5.48 19.96 14.53
CA CYS A 101 6.70 19.14 14.46
C CYS A 101 6.90 18.23 15.68
N ALA A 102 6.75 18.74 16.91
CA ALA A 102 6.93 17.95 18.12
C ALA A 102 5.90 16.82 18.25
N ASN A 103 4.63 17.12 17.97
CA ASN A 103 3.54 16.13 18.00
C ASN A 103 3.74 15.05 16.92
N ILE A 104 4.12 15.45 15.71
CA ILE A 104 4.42 14.53 14.60
C ILE A 104 5.60 13.63 15.00
N ALA A 105 6.70 14.20 15.52
CA ALA A 105 7.86 13.45 15.95
C ALA A 105 7.51 12.43 17.05
N GLN A 106 6.70 12.83 18.02
CA GLN A 106 6.23 11.94 19.08
C GLN A 106 5.34 10.82 18.54
N PHE A 107 4.40 11.14 17.64
CA PHE A 107 3.52 10.16 17.01
C PHE A 107 4.29 9.15 16.14
N VAL A 108 5.26 9.61 15.36
CA VAL A 108 6.15 8.75 14.57
C VAL A 108 6.96 7.85 15.49
N LYS A 109 7.58 8.41 16.54
CA LYS A 109 8.40 7.64 17.49
C LYS A 109 7.59 6.57 18.23
N ARG A 110 6.37 6.89 18.68
CA ARG A 110 5.59 6.03 19.58
C ARG A 110 4.61 5.10 18.87
N SER A 111 4.10 5.48 17.69
CA SER A 111 3.00 4.77 17.03
C SER A 111 3.33 4.36 15.60
N LEU A 112 3.53 5.33 14.70
CA LEU A 112 3.63 5.04 13.27
C LEU A 112 4.95 4.32 12.90
N GLY A 113 6.08 4.78 13.43
CA GLY A 113 7.40 4.23 13.14
C GLY A 113 7.52 2.73 13.52
N PRO A 114 7.23 2.35 14.77
CA PRO A 114 7.24 0.93 15.18
C PRO A 114 6.30 0.06 14.36
N PHE A 115 5.12 0.58 13.98
CA PHE A 115 4.19 -0.12 13.11
C PHE A 115 4.79 -0.36 11.72
N LEU A 116 5.34 0.67 11.07
CA LEU A 116 5.94 0.56 9.74
C LEU A 116 7.14 -0.38 9.72
N LEU A 117 8.00 -0.36 10.76
CA LEU A 117 9.11 -1.29 10.90
C LEU A 117 8.62 -2.74 10.99
N THR A 118 7.55 -2.97 11.76
CA THR A 118 6.95 -4.29 11.91
C THR A 118 6.37 -4.81 10.59
N ILE A 119 5.61 -3.99 9.87
CA ILE A 119 5.04 -4.37 8.57
C ILE A 119 6.14 -4.59 7.54
N ARG A 120 7.14 -3.70 7.48
CA ARG A 120 8.28 -3.85 6.57
C ARG A 120 9.03 -5.16 6.81
N LYS A 121 9.27 -5.52 8.07
CA LYS A 121 9.89 -6.79 8.44
C LYS A 121 9.06 -7.97 7.93
N GLN A 122 7.76 -8.00 8.24
CA GLN A 122 6.87 -9.08 7.80
C GLN A 122 6.78 -9.19 6.27
N SER A 123 6.71 -8.07 5.55
CA SER A 123 6.69 -8.05 4.09
C SER A 123 8.00 -8.57 3.49
N ASN A 124 9.15 -8.18 4.06
CA ASN A 124 10.46 -8.67 3.63
C ASN A 124 10.64 -10.17 3.90
N ASP A 125 10.22 -10.64 5.07
CA ASP A 125 10.25 -12.06 5.42
C ASP A 125 9.37 -12.86 4.44
N CYS A 126 8.16 -12.39 4.15
CA CYS A 126 7.30 -13.02 3.16
C CYS A 126 7.92 -13.04 1.76
N ARG A 127 8.46 -11.90 1.30
CA ARG A 127 9.15 -11.79 0.01
C ARG A 127 10.29 -12.79 -0.12
N ARG A 128 11.09 -12.96 0.93
CA ARG A 128 12.22 -13.92 0.95
C ARG A 128 11.73 -15.37 0.96
N ILE A 129 10.74 -15.69 1.80
CA ILE A 129 10.28 -17.07 2.03
C ILE A 129 9.39 -17.57 0.88
N MET A 130 8.44 -16.75 0.41
CA MET A 130 7.42 -17.15 -0.56
C MET A 130 7.81 -16.81 -2.00
N CYS A 131 8.48 -15.67 -2.22
CA CYS A 131 8.67 -15.10 -3.56
C CYS A 131 10.14 -15.09 -4.00
N SER A 132 10.96 -15.97 -3.43
CA SER A 132 12.40 -16.10 -3.73
C SER A 132 13.19 -14.79 -3.68
N GLY A 133 12.70 -13.78 -2.95
CA GLY A 133 13.28 -12.44 -2.91
C GLY A 133 12.98 -11.55 -4.12
N ASN A 134 12.21 -12.02 -5.11
CA ASN A 134 11.97 -11.37 -6.41
C ASN A 134 10.49 -11.02 -6.66
N GLY A 135 9.73 -10.78 -5.60
CA GLY A 135 8.33 -10.40 -5.71
C GLY A 135 7.73 -9.94 -4.40
N ASN A 136 6.55 -9.34 -4.48
CA ASN A 136 5.82 -8.86 -3.31
C ASN A 136 4.68 -9.83 -2.97
N CYS A 137 4.47 -10.07 -1.68
CA CYS A 137 3.34 -10.86 -1.23
C CYS A 137 2.05 -10.03 -1.25
N VAL A 138 1.04 -10.51 -1.97
CA VAL A 138 -0.28 -9.88 -2.08
C VAL A 138 -1.36 -10.87 -1.70
N LEU A 139 -2.47 -10.40 -1.14
CA LEU A 139 -3.54 -11.29 -0.70
C LEU A 139 -4.28 -11.93 -1.87
N LYS A 140 -4.58 -13.24 -1.72
CA LYS A 140 -5.45 -14.00 -2.62
C LYS A 140 -6.88 -13.48 -2.59
N LYS A 141 -7.41 -13.29 -1.39
CA LYS A 141 -8.80 -12.89 -1.16
C LYS A 141 -8.85 -11.58 -0.37
N PRO A 142 -9.78 -10.68 -0.69
CA PRO A 142 -9.96 -9.44 0.06
C PRO A 142 -10.30 -9.73 1.53
N LEU A 143 -9.69 -8.98 2.45
CA LEU A 143 -9.98 -9.10 3.88
C LEU A 143 -11.37 -8.53 4.23
N LYS A 144 -11.88 -8.93 5.41
CA LYS A 144 -13.04 -8.30 6.07
C LYS A 144 -12.65 -7.09 6.93
N LYS A 145 -11.40 -7.04 7.40
CA LYS A 145 -10.78 -5.94 8.16
C LYS A 145 -9.26 -6.00 8.01
N CYS A 146 -8.54 -4.95 8.39
CA CYS A 146 -7.09 -5.01 8.43
C CYS A 146 -6.59 -5.88 9.59
N TYR A 147 -5.62 -6.76 9.32
CA TYR A 147 -4.92 -7.55 10.33
C TYR A 147 -3.46 -7.14 10.36
N LYS A 148 -2.97 -6.68 11.52
CA LYS A 148 -1.59 -6.17 11.66
C LYS A 148 -0.52 -7.22 11.37
N ALA A 149 -0.81 -8.50 11.64
CA ALA A 149 0.14 -9.59 11.49
C ALA A 149 -0.16 -10.45 10.25
N MET A 150 0.88 -10.76 9.48
CA MET A 150 0.88 -11.74 8.38
C MET A 150 0.99 -13.17 8.94
N LYS A 151 0.00 -13.62 9.72
CA LYS A 151 0.08 -14.90 10.45
C LYS A 151 0.09 -16.15 9.55
N ASN A 152 -0.65 -16.11 8.44
CA ASN A 152 -0.82 -17.27 7.56
C ASN A 152 -0.42 -16.89 6.13
N LEU A 153 0.76 -17.33 5.72
CA LEU A 153 1.32 -17.07 4.38
C LEU A 153 0.52 -17.76 3.27
N ASN A 154 -0.27 -18.80 3.57
CA ASN A 154 -1.11 -19.48 2.57
C ASN A 154 -2.22 -18.56 1.99
N ASN A 155 -2.51 -17.45 2.67
CA ASN A 155 -3.43 -16.42 2.19
C ASN A 155 -2.82 -15.47 1.16
N TYR A 156 -1.51 -15.56 0.90
CA TYR A 156 -0.78 -14.68 0.00
C TYR A 156 -0.32 -15.42 -1.26
N ILE A 157 -0.15 -14.67 -2.35
CA ILE A 157 0.51 -15.05 -3.60
C ILE A 157 1.60 -14.05 -3.91
N CYS A 158 2.50 -14.40 -4.82
CA CYS A 158 3.55 -13.50 -5.26
C CYS A 158 3.11 -12.68 -6.47
N GLN A 159 3.31 -11.37 -6.36
CA GLN A 159 3.37 -10.47 -7.49
C GLN A 159 4.84 -10.25 -7.82
N CYS A 160 5.35 -10.95 -8.83
CA CYS A 160 6.77 -10.90 -9.19
C CYS A 160 7.22 -9.52 -9.64
N ASP A 161 8.48 -9.22 -9.38
CA ASP A 161 9.13 -8.02 -9.90
C ASP A 161 9.33 -8.14 -11.41
N ARG A 162 9.67 -7.01 -12.06
CA ARG A 162 9.94 -7.00 -13.49
C ARG A 162 11.10 -7.94 -13.81
N GLY A 163 10.87 -8.87 -14.75
CA GLY A 163 11.88 -9.83 -15.17
C GLY A 163 11.85 -11.17 -14.43
N TYR A 164 10.87 -11.38 -13.54
CA TYR A 164 10.64 -12.66 -12.87
C TYR A 164 9.23 -13.20 -13.14
N GLU A 165 9.12 -14.51 -13.28
CA GLU A 165 7.87 -15.24 -13.54
C GLU A 165 7.71 -16.45 -12.60
N GLU A 166 6.63 -17.21 -12.80
CA GLU A 166 6.19 -18.35 -11.97
C GLU A 166 5.52 -17.95 -10.64
N PRO A 167 4.75 -18.84 -9.99
CA PRO A 167 4.01 -18.53 -8.77
C PRO A 167 4.88 -18.06 -7.60
N TYR A 168 6.19 -18.36 -7.61
CA TYR A 168 7.15 -18.05 -6.55
C TYR A 168 8.26 -17.09 -7.00
N CYS A 169 8.20 -16.54 -8.22
CA CYS A 169 9.19 -15.59 -8.75
C CYS A 169 10.64 -16.14 -8.77
N SER A 170 10.78 -17.45 -8.98
CA SER A 170 12.05 -18.17 -9.01
C SER A 170 12.81 -18.00 -10.32
N LYS A 171 12.10 -17.78 -11.43
CA LYS A 171 12.67 -17.84 -12.77
C LYS A 171 12.72 -16.47 -13.44
N LYS A 172 13.83 -16.22 -14.14
CA LYS A 172 14.00 -15.01 -14.97
C LYS A 172 13.27 -15.14 -16.29
N VAL A 173 12.56 -14.08 -16.66
CA VAL A 173 11.85 -13.96 -17.94
C VAL A 173 12.85 -13.81 -19.09
N LYS A 174 12.60 -14.46 -20.24
CA LYS A 174 13.42 -14.30 -21.45
C LYS A 174 13.33 -12.85 -21.98
N LYS A 175 14.45 -12.29 -22.47
CA LYS A 175 14.62 -10.86 -22.85
C LYS A 175 13.47 -10.22 -23.67
N GLY A 176 12.73 -10.99 -24.47
CA GLY A 176 11.62 -10.48 -25.30
C GLY A 176 10.30 -10.13 -24.57
N TYR A 177 10.10 -10.56 -23.32
CA TYR A 177 8.83 -10.40 -22.58
C TYR A 177 8.88 -9.37 -21.44
N LEU A 178 9.94 -8.56 -21.37
CA LEU A 178 10.17 -7.63 -20.25
C LEU A 178 9.14 -6.49 -20.16
N GLU A 179 8.42 -6.18 -21.24
CA GLU A 179 7.39 -5.13 -21.29
C GLU A 179 5.98 -5.64 -20.98
N THR A 180 5.72 -6.93 -21.22
CA THR A 180 4.39 -7.55 -21.14
C THR A 180 4.17 -8.34 -19.85
N ASN A 181 5.00 -8.14 -18.82
CA ASN A 181 4.81 -8.75 -17.48
C ASN A 181 3.53 -8.22 -16.83
N ARG A 182 2.38 -8.64 -17.36
CA ARG A 182 1.05 -8.42 -16.83
C ARG A 182 1.05 -8.99 -15.42
N VAL A 183 0.54 -8.19 -14.49
CA VAL A 183 0.16 -8.68 -13.17
C VAL A 183 -1.04 -9.57 -13.43
N PHE A 184 -0.93 -10.85 -13.07
CA PHE A 184 -1.97 -11.89 -13.15
C PHE A 184 -3.42 -11.35 -13.19
#